data_AF-E5FYH5-F1
#
_entry.id   AF-E5FYH5-F1
#
_cell.length_a   1.000
_cell.length_b   1.000
_cell.length_c   1.000
_cell.angle_alpha   90.00
_cell.angle_beta   90.00
_cell.angle_gamma   90.00
#
_symmetry.space_group_name_H-M   'P 1'
#
loop_
_entity.id
_entity.type
_entity.pdbx_description
1 polymer ?
#
loop_
_entity_poly.entity_id
_entity_poly.type
_entity_poly.pdbx_seq_one_letter_code
_entity_poly.pdbx_strand_id
1 'polypeptide(L)'
;LKLLSLYDNKLQTVSKGLFAPLRSIQTLHLAQNPFVCDCHLKWLADYLQDNPIETSGARCSNPRRLANKRISQIKSKKFRCSGSEDYRSKFTGKCFMDLVCPEKCRCEGTVVDCSNQKLARLPTHLPEYTTDLRLNDNDISVLEAVGLFKKLPNLRKINLSNNKIKEIREGAFDGASGVQELILTENQLESVHGRMFRGLTGLKTLMLRSNSISCINNDTFAGLSSVRLLSLYDNHISTITPGAFSTLVSLSTINLLAN
;
A
#
# COMPACT_ATOMS: atom_id res chain seq x y z
N LEU A 1 -24.72 30.42 -13.01
CA LEU A 1 -25.34 29.09 -12.84
C LEU A 1 -26.17 29.11 -11.55
N LYS A 2 -27.47 28.80 -11.60
CA LYS A 2 -28.36 28.79 -10.42
C LYS A 2 -28.55 27.40 -9.81
N LEU A 3 -28.53 26.36 -10.64
CA LEU A 3 -28.65 24.97 -10.22
C LEU A 3 -27.47 24.17 -10.78
N LEU A 4 -26.83 23.38 -9.92
CA LEU A 4 -25.89 22.34 -10.32
C LEU A 4 -26.37 21.02 -9.72
N SER A 5 -26.61 20.03 -10.58
CA SER A 5 -26.98 18.68 -10.15
C SER A 5 -25.81 17.72 -10.38
N LEU A 6 -25.32 17.13 -9.30
CA LEU A 6 -24.41 15.99 -9.28
C LEU A 6 -25.11 14.76 -8.65
N TYR A 7 -26.44 14.79 -8.59
CA TYR A 7 -27.27 13.73 -8.00
C TYR A 7 -27.03 12.38 -8.68
N ASP A 8 -27.09 11.31 -7.90
CA ASP A 8 -27.01 9.91 -8.37
C ASP A 8 -25.76 9.61 -9.21
N ASN A 9 -24.61 9.91 -8.62
CA ASN A 9 -23.31 9.60 -9.19
C ASN A 9 -22.50 8.70 -8.24
N LYS A 10 -21.26 8.41 -8.61
CA LYS A 10 -20.34 7.62 -7.78
C LYS A 10 -19.27 8.49 -7.10
N LEU A 11 -19.59 9.76 -6.85
CA LEU A 11 -18.64 10.69 -6.24
C LEU A 11 -18.37 10.32 -4.78
N GLN A 12 -17.09 10.09 -4.47
CA GLN A 12 -16.65 9.88 -3.10
C GLN A 12 -16.17 11.20 -2.46
N THR A 13 -15.74 12.17 -3.25
CA THR A 13 -15.28 13.48 -2.80
C THR A 13 -15.52 14.54 -3.87
N VAL A 14 -15.38 15.81 -3.50
CA VAL A 14 -15.37 16.96 -4.40
C VAL A 14 -14.21 17.87 -4.02
N SER A 15 -13.49 18.37 -5.03
CA SER A 15 -12.29 19.16 -4.83
C SER A 15 -12.59 20.53 -4.24
N LYS A 16 -11.76 20.97 -3.28
CA LYS A 16 -11.88 22.28 -2.65
C LYS A 16 -11.84 23.39 -3.71
N GLY A 17 -12.77 24.32 -3.62
CA GLY A 17 -12.86 25.46 -4.53
C GLY A 17 -13.67 25.20 -5.80
N LEU A 18 -14.20 23.97 -6.01
CA LEU A 18 -15.07 23.64 -7.14
C LEU A 18 -16.25 24.63 -7.27
N PHE A 19 -16.81 25.08 -6.15
CA PHE A 19 -17.96 25.99 -6.12
C PHE A 19 -17.60 27.47 -5.99
N ALA A 20 -16.31 27.82 -5.84
CA ALA A 20 -15.88 29.21 -5.67
C ALA A 20 -16.28 30.13 -6.84
N PRO A 21 -16.27 29.69 -8.12
CA PRO A 21 -16.73 30.51 -9.24
C PRO A 21 -18.26 30.69 -9.29
N LEU A 22 -19.03 29.82 -8.62
CA LEU A 22 -20.48 29.71 -8.75
C LEU A 22 -21.22 30.68 -7.81
N ARG A 23 -20.97 31.99 -7.97
CA ARG A 23 -21.46 33.04 -7.06
C ARG A 23 -22.98 33.19 -6.96
N SER A 24 -23.74 32.65 -7.91
CA SER A 24 -25.21 32.77 -7.98
C SER A 24 -25.93 31.44 -7.76
N ILE A 25 -25.25 30.44 -7.18
CA ILE A 25 -25.83 29.12 -6.99
C ILE A 25 -26.89 29.14 -5.89
N GLN A 26 -28.04 28.52 -6.18
CA GLN A 26 -29.21 28.44 -5.30
C GLN A 26 -29.56 27.00 -4.94
N THR A 27 -29.15 26.04 -5.77
CA THR A 27 -29.44 24.62 -5.57
C THR A 27 -28.25 23.78 -6.01
N LEU A 28 -27.86 22.83 -5.16
CA LEU A 28 -26.69 21.98 -5.36
C LEU A 28 -27.05 20.52 -5.05
N HIS A 29 -27.70 19.81 -5.97
CA HIS A 29 -28.10 18.43 -5.70
C HIS A 29 -26.86 17.52 -5.62
N LEU A 30 -26.56 17.02 -4.43
CA LEU A 30 -25.40 16.17 -4.15
C LEU A 30 -25.79 14.77 -3.64
N ALA A 31 -27.06 14.55 -3.31
CA ALA A 31 -27.51 13.26 -2.78
C ALA A 31 -27.32 12.09 -3.77
N GLN A 32 -27.46 10.87 -3.26
CA GLN A 32 -27.13 9.63 -4.00
C GLN A 32 -25.67 9.60 -4.49
N ASN A 33 -24.75 9.98 -3.61
CA ASN A 33 -23.31 9.83 -3.84
C ASN A 33 -22.63 9.20 -2.61
N PRO A 34 -21.68 8.26 -2.79
CA PRO A 34 -21.00 7.58 -1.70
C PRO A 34 -19.90 8.43 -1.04
N PHE A 35 -20.26 9.60 -0.49
CA PHE A 35 -19.26 10.54 0.06
C PHE A 35 -18.47 9.98 1.23
N VAL A 36 -17.15 10.19 1.19
CA VAL A 36 -16.20 9.93 2.27
C VAL A 36 -15.98 11.22 3.04
N CYS A 37 -16.56 11.30 4.24
CA CYS A 37 -16.53 12.47 5.12
C CYS A 37 -15.29 12.51 6.03
N ASP A 38 -14.12 12.55 5.40
CA ASP A 38 -12.81 12.70 6.03
C ASP A 38 -12.40 14.19 6.15
N CYS A 39 -11.19 14.49 6.60
CA CYS A 39 -10.71 15.87 6.70
C CYS A 39 -10.68 16.64 5.37
N HIS A 40 -10.70 15.97 4.22
CA HIS A 40 -10.66 16.63 2.91
C HIS A 40 -12.05 17.11 2.50
N LEU A 41 -13.11 16.37 2.81
CA LEU A 41 -14.47 16.85 2.59
C LEU A 41 -14.93 17.89 3.62
N LYS A 42 -14.08 18.22 4.62
CA LYS A 42 -14.33 19.26 5.62
C LYS A 42 -14.75 20.60 5.00
N TRP A 43 -14.10 21.00 3.90
CA TRP A 43 -14.40 22.28 3.24
C TRP A 43 -15.83 22.34 2.73
N LEU A 44 -16.40 21.20 2.30
CA LEU A 44 -17.77 21.13 1.82
C LEU A 44 -18.75 21.34 2.97
N ALA A 45 -18.47 20.75 4.13
CA ALA A 45 -19.27 20.98 5.33
C ALA A 45 -19.19 22.44 5.79
N ASP A 46 -18.00 23.05 5.79
CA ASP A 46 -17.80 24.49 6.05
C ASP A 46 -18.63 25.32 5.06
N TYR A 47 -18.48 25.06 3.76
CA TYR A 47 -19.18 25.78 2.70
C TYR A 47 -20.70 25.69 2.81
N LEU A 48 -21.25 24.50 3.10
CA LEU A 48 -22.70 24.29 3.24
C LEU A 48 -23.27 24.84 4.55
N GLN A 49 -22.44 25.07 5.57
CA GLN A 49 -22.84 25.77 6.79
C GLN A 49 -22.90 27.28 6.55
N ASP A 50 -21.91 27.82 5.85
CA ASP A 50 -21.86 29.25 5.51
C ASP A 50 -22.88 29.62 4.42
N ASN A 51 -23.25 28.65 3.57
CA ASN A 51 -24.19 28.82 2.46
C ASN A 51 -25.32 27.78 2.57
N PRO A 52 -26.47 28.11 3.18
CA PRO A 52 -27.59 27.19 3.37
C PRO A 52 -28.34 26.95 2.05
N ILE A 53 -27.69 26.22 1.15
CA ILE A 53 -28.17 25.85 -0.18
C ILE A 53 -28.83 24.47 -0.08
N GLU A 54 -29.92 24.24 -0.81
CA GLU A 54 -30.56 22.92 -0.88
C GLU A 54 -29.61 21.91 -1.54
N THR A 55 -29.36 20.79 -0.85
CA THR A 55 -28.41 19.75 -1.28
C THR A 55 -29.03 18.41 -1.65
N SER A 56 -30.36 18.35 -1.66
CA SER A 56 -31.16 17.11 -1.72
C SER A 56 -30.86 16.16 -0.55
N GLY A 57 -30.30 16.67 0.55
CA GLY A 57 -29.95 15.89 1.72
C GLY A 57 -28.74 14.97 1.53
N ALA A 58 -27.65 15.48 0.94
CA ALA A 58 -26.39 14.75 0.81
C ALA A 58 -25.86 14.22 2.15
N ARG A 59 -25.45 12.95 2.15
CA ARG A 59 -25.05 12.19 3.35
C ARG A 59 -23.68 11.55 3.16
N CYS A 60 -23.02 11.30 4.27
CA CYS A 60 -21.81 10.51 4.31
C CYS A 60 -22.12 9.01 4.16
N SER A 61 -21.39 8.31 3.30
CA SER A 61 -21.31 6.85 3.29
C SER A 61 -20.25 6.36 4.28
N ASN A 62 -19.11 7.06 4.30
CA ASN A 62 -17.95 6.72 5.13
C ASN A 62 -17.42 7.98 5.84
N PRO A 63 -16.61 7.84 6.90
CA PRO A 63 -16.36 6.62 7.67
C PRO A 63 -17.58 6.19 8.50
N ARG A 64 -17.61 4.94 9.00
CA ARG A 64 -18.77 4.37 9.75
C ARG A 64 -19.32 5.29 10.84
N ARG A 65 -18.45 6.02 11.55
CA ARG A 65 -18.79 7.02 12.58
C ARG A 65 -19.67 8.19 12.09
N LEU A 66 -19.62 8.51 10.80
CA LEU A 66 -20.39 9.57 10.15
C LEU A 66 -21.42 9.04 9.15
N ALA A 67 -21.47 7.73 8.91
CA ALA A 67 -22.38 7.13 7.95
C ALA A 67 -23.83 7.57 8.18
N ASN A 68 -24.55 7.82 7.09
CA ASN A 68 -25.93 8.31 7.02
C ASN A 68 -26.19 9.70 7.62
N LYS A 69 -25.19 10.40 8.15
CA LYS A 69 -25.34 11.79 8.64
C LYS A 69 -25.30 12.76 7.46
N ARG A 70 -26.13 13.80 7.52
CA ARG A 70 -26.16 14.87 6.51
C ARG A 70 -24.89 15.71 6.60
N ILE A 71 -24.23 15.96 5.47
CA ILE A 71 -22.93 16.65 5.44
C ILE A 71 -23.02 18.04 6.07
N SER A 72 -24.09 18.80 5.78
CA SER A 72 -24.32 20.15 6.33
C SER A 72 -24.51 20.18 7.85
N GLN A 73 -24.95 19.08 8.47
CA GLN A 73 -25.24 19.00 9.91
C GLN A 73 -24.03 18.51 10.74
N ILE A 74 -22.95 18.09 10.10
CA ILE A 74 -21.77 17.59 10.80
C ILE A 74 -20.82 18.75 11.06
N LYS A 75 -20.47 18.98 12.32
CA LYS A 75 -19.45 19.98 12.69
C LYS A 75 -18.11 19.63 12.04
N SER A 76 -17.48 20.61 11.39
CA SER A 76 -16.25 20.46 10.61
C SER A 76 -15.11 19.79 11.36
N LYS A 77 -15.00 19.99 12.68
CA LYS A 77 -14.02 19.31 13.55
C LYS A 77 -14.15 17.78 13.64
N LYS A 78 -15.27 17.22 13.19
CA LYS A 78 -15.52 15.77 13.10
C LYS A 78 -15.02 15.19 11.77
N PHE A 79 -14.70 16.01 10.78
CA PHE A 79 -14.03 15.58 9.55
C PHE A 79 -12.54 15.46 9.86
N ARG A 80 -12.07 14.24 10.06
CA ARG A 80 -10.70 13.92 10.46
C ARG A 80 -10.17 12.83 9.55
N CYS A 81 -8.92 12.98 9.15
CA CYS A 81 -8.17 11.95 8.47
C CYS A 81 -7.33 11.18 9.47
N SER A 82 -7.27 9.86 9.33
CA SER A 82 -6.27 9.05 10.02
C SER A 82 -5.16 8.66 9.03
N GLY A 83 -3.93 9.13 9.28
CA GLY A 83 -2.69 8.81 8.56
C GLY A 83 -2.87 8.61 7.05
N SER A 84 -3.16 7.38 6.68
CA SER A 84 -3.42 6.92 5.32
C SER A 84 -4.48 7.65 4.47
N GLU A 85 -5.47 8.33 5.07
CA GLU A 85 -6.48 9.13 4.35
C GLU A 85 -5.90 10.46 3.83
N ASP A 86 -4.84 10.98 4.49
CA ASP A 86 -4.12 12.21 4.10
C ASP A 86 -3.34 12.02 2.79
N TYR A 87 -2.91 10.79 2.50
CA TYR A 87 -2.10 10.48 1.32
C TYR A 87 -2.94 10.37 0.04
N ARG A 88 -4.09 9.66 0.08
CA ARG A 88 -5.01 9.55 -1.07
C ARG A 88 -5.48 10.92 -1.57
N SER A 89 -5.62 11.86 -0.65
CA SER A 89 -6.25 13.16 -0.93
C SER A 89 -5.27 14.31 -1.16
N LYS A 90 -3.98 14.14 -0.89
CA LYS A 90 -2.93 15.07 -1.36
C LYS A 90 -2.87 15.14 -2.89
N PHE A 91 -3.40 14.14 -3.58
CA PHE A 91 -3.38 14.01 -5.05
C PHE A 91 -4.74 14.23 -5.74
N THR A 92 -5.82 14.53 -5.00
CA THR A 92 -7.18 14.76 -5.57
C THR A 92 -7.30 16.01 -6.45
N GLY A 93 -6.28 16.88 -6.47
CA GLY A 93 -6.22 18.06 -7.35
C GLY A 93 -5.82 17.73 -8.80
N LYS A 94 -5.33 16.52 -9.05
CA LYS A 94 -5.15 15.97 -10.39
C LYS A 94 -6.30 15.00 -10.61
N CYS A 95 -6.83 14.90 -11.84
CA CYS A 95 -7.76 13.82 -12.21
C CYS A 95 -6.97 12.50 -12.21
N PHE A 96 -6.55 12.06 -11.02
CA PHE A 96 -5.84 10.83 -10.80
C PHE A 96 -6.92 9.76 -10.74
N MET A 97 -6.96 8.94 -11.78
CA MET A 97 -7.62 7.65 -11.74
C MET A 97 -6.90 6.83 -10.68
N ASP A 98 -7.33 6.95 -9.41
CA ASP A 98 -7.00 5.96 -8.39
C ASP A 98 -7.31 4.60 -9.01
N LEU A 99 -6.27 3.81 -9.32
CA LEU A 99 -6.50 2.45 -9.76
C LEU A 99 -7.34 1.79 -8.67
N VAL A 100 -8.49 1.28 -9.09
CA VAL A 100 -9.46 0.62 -8.22
C VAL A 100 -8.71 -0.46 -7.44
N CYS A 101 -9.01 -0.55 -6.14
CA CYS A 101 -8.48 -1.61 -5.31
C CYS A 101 -8.70 -2.96 -6.02
N PRO A 102 -7.67 -3.84 -6.13
CA PRO A 102 -7.85 -5.10 -6.83
C PRO A 102 -9.01 -5.89 -6.24
N GLU A 103 -9.81 -6.58 -7.07
CA GLU A 103 -11.06 -7.22 -6.62
C GLU A 103 -10.87 -8.21 -5.47
N LYS A 104 -9.74 -8.92 -5.45
CA LYS A 104 -9.39 -9.87 -4.40
C LYS A 104 -8.76 -9.22 -3.17
N CYS A 105 -8.49 -7.92 -3.20
CA CYS A 105 -7.78 -7.23 -2.13
C CYS A 105 -8.69 -6.23 -1.41
N ARG A 106 -8.32 -5.92 -0.17
CA ARG A 106 -8.90 -4.86 0.63
C ARG A 106 -7.89 -3.73 0.75
N CYS A 107 -8.28 -2.53 0.36
CA CYS A 107 -7.44 -1.35 0.49
C CYS A 107 -7.94 -0.50 1.64
N GLU A 108 -7.14 -0.40 2.69
CA GLU A 108 -7.41 0.45 3.85
C GLU A 108 -6.29 1.48 3.94
N GLY A 109 -6.60 2.70 3.55
CA GLY A 109 -5.59 3.74 3.55
C GLY A 109 -4.53 3.56 2.45
N THR A 110 -3.26 3.44 2.85
CA THR A 110 -2.10 3.14 1.97
C THR A 110 -1.67 1.68 2.07
N VAL A 111 -2.41 0.88 2.86
CA VAL A 111 -2.20 -0.56 2.97
C VAL A 111 -3.08 -1.26 1.95
N VAL A 112 -2.48 -2.11 1.13
CA VAL A 112 -3.20 -3.02 0.25
C VAL A 112 -3.06 -4.43 0.79
N ASP A 113 -4.17 -4.97 1.26
CA ASP A 113 -4.27 -6.27 1.90
C ASP A 113 -4.87 -7.30 0.94
N CYS A 114 -4.01 -8.14 0.38
CA CYS A 114 -4.34 -9.23 -0.52
C CYS A 114 -4.09 -10.61 0.16
N SER A 115 -4.10 -10.66 1.49
CA SER A 115 -3.82 -11.89 2.23
C SER A 115 -4.97 -12.90 2.18
N ASN A 116 -4.64 -14.20 2.19
CA ASN A 116 -5.61 -15.30 2.18
C ASN A 116 -6.59 -15.26 1.00
N GLN A 117 -6.08 -15.01 -0.21
CA GLN A 117 -6.89 -14.85 -1.43
C GLN A 117 -6.64 -15.94 -2.47
N LYS A 118 -5.88 -16.99 -2.10
CA LYS A 118 -5.47 -18.09 -2.99
C LYS A 118 -4.79 -17.57 -4.26
N LEU A 119 -3.97 -16.52 -4.11
CA LEU A 119 -3.25 -15.94 -5.23
C LEU A 119 -2.08 -16.84 -5.60
N ALA A 120 -2.03 -17.28 -6.86
CA ALA A 120 -0.88 -18.01 -7.39
C ALA A 120 0.23 -17.09 -7.94
N ARG A 121 -0.09 -15.79 -8.12
CA ARG A 121 0.81 -14.78 -8.69
C ARG A 121 0.53 -13.40 -8.12
N LEU A 122 1.47 -12.48 -8.27
CA LEU A 122 1.30 -11.08 -7.91
C LEU A 122 0.08 -10.45 -8.65
N PRO A 123 -0.67 -9.53 -8.01
CA PRO A 123 -1.71 -8.75 -8.68
C PRO A 123 -1.13 -7.95 -9.86
N THR A 124 -1.89 -7.80 -10.94
CA THR A 124 -1.45 -7.08 -12.15
C THR A 124 -1.38 -5.57 -11.94
N HIS A 125 -2.20 -5.07 -11.02
CA HIS A 125 -2.36 -3.65 -10.75
C HIS A 125 -2.47 -3.41 -9.25
N LEU A 126 -1.84 -2.34 -8.78
CA LEU A 126 -1.92 -1.87 -7.41
C LEU A 126 -1.99 -0.33 -7.43
N PRO A 127 -2.68 0.30 -6.46
CA PRO A 127 -2.72 1.75 -6.37
C PRO A 127 -1.32 2.36 -6.09
N GLU A 128 -0.97 3.46 -6.76
CA GLU A 128 0.37 4.09 -6.68
C GLU A 128 0.71 4.63 -5.28
N TYR A 129 -0.30 4.96 -4.48
CA TYR A 129 -0.14 5.42 -3.09
C TYR A 129 0.24 4.30 -2.11
N THR A 130 0.32 3.04 -2.56
CA THR A 130 0.57 1.89 -1.68
C THR A 130 1.92 2.03 -0.98
N THR A 131 1.91 2.02 0.36
CA THR A 131 3.11 2.01 1.20
C THR A 131 3.39 0.61 1.77
N ASP A 132 2.34 -0.18 1.96
CA ASP A 132 2.38 -1.47 2.63
C ASP A 132 1.57 -2.49 1.82
N LEU A 133 2.25 -3.49 1.27
CA LEU A 133 1.62 -4.55 0.48
C LEU A 133 1.64 -5.86 1.26
N ARG A 134 0.46 -6.42 1.55
CA ARG A 134 0.30 -7.70 2.23
C ARG A 134 -0.19 -8.75 1.24
N LEU A 135 0.65 -9.75 0.99
CA LEU A 135 0.40 -10.89 0.11
C LEU A 135 0.61 -12.21 0.85
N ASN A 136 0.63 -12.18 2.19
CA ASN A 136 0.79 -13.36 3.02
C ASN A 136 -0.38 -14.34 2.90
N ASP A 137 -0.14 -15.60 3.26
CA ASP A 137 -1.15 -16.67 3.24
C ASP A 137 -1.74 -16.89 1.82
N ASN A 138 -0.88 -17.01 0.82
CA ASN A 138 -1.29 -17.24 -0.56
C ASN A 138 -0.53 -18.45 -1.16
N ASP A 139 -0.78 -18.74 -2.44
CA ASP A 139 -0.20 -19.88 -3.16
C ASP A 139 0.89 -19.45 -4.15
N ILE A 140 1.57 -18.32 -3.91
CA ILE A 140 2.56 -17.78 -4.83
C ILE A 140 3.81 -18.67 -4.78
N SER A 141 4.19 -19.24 -5.93
CA SER A 141 5.35 -20.14 -6.03
C SER A 141 6.59 -19.50 -6.65
N VAL A 142 6.41 -18.50 -7.51
CA VAL A 142 7.50 -17.80 -8.22
C VAL A 142 7.20 -16.30 -8.22
N LEU A 143 8.20 -15.49 -7.86
CA LEU A 143 8.14 -14.05 -8.06
C LEU A 143 8.72 -13.69 -9.43
N GLU A 144 7.82 -13.33 -10.36
CA GLU A 144 8.20 -12.95 -11.72
C GLU A 144 8.59 -11.46 -11.84
N ALA A 145 9.48 -11.16 -12.78
CA ALA A 145 9.90 -9.80 -13.13
C ALA A 145 8.87 -9.05 -13.99
N VAL A 146 7.66 -8.87 -13.45
CA VAL A 146 6.56 -8.17 -14.15
C VAL A 146 6.64 -6.64 -14.05
N GLY A 147 7.63 -6.11 -13.33
CA GLY A 147 7.83 -4.67 -13.17
C GLY A 147 6.75 -3.97 -12.34
N LEU A 148 6.02 -4.71 -11.50
CA LEU A 148 4.95 -4.17 -10.64
C LEU A 148 5.44 -3.03 -9.75
N PHE A 149 6.60 -3.20 -9.13
CA PHE A 149 7.13 -2.25 -8.15
C PHE A 149 7.66 -0.95 -8.75
N LYS A 150 7.92 -0.91 -10.07
CA LYS A 150 8.27 0.34 -10.78
C LYS A 150 7.15 1.39 -10.71
N LYS A 151 5.91 0.94 -10.51
CA LYS A 151 4.72 1.80 -10.39
C LYS A 151 4.34 2.13 -8.95
N LEU A 152 5.17 1.74 -7.97
CA LEU A 152 4.88 1.89 -6.53
C LEU A 152 6.01 2.65 -5.83
N PRO A 153 6.23 3.94 -6.15
CA PRO A 153 7.37 4.71 -5.64
C PRO A 153 7.35 4.91 -4.12
N ASN A 154 6.19 4.75 -3.49
CA ASN A 154 5.99 4.96 -2.06
C ASN A 154 6.07 3.67 -1.23
N LEU A 155 6.26 2.51 -1.87
CA LEU A 155 6.24 1.23 -1.20
C LEU A 155 7.42 1.11 -0.22
N ARG A 156 7.10 0.77 1.04
CA ARG A 156 8.05 0.62 2.14
C ARG A 156 8.11 -0.80 2.69
N LYS A 157 6.99 -1.52 2.64
CA LYS A 157 6.89 -2.87 3.23
C LYS A 157 6.21 -3.84 2.28
N ILE A 158 6.82 -5.01 2.11
CA ILE A 158 6.27 -6.14 1.36
C ILE A 158 6.21 -7.34 2.29
N ASN A 159 5.00 -7.85 2.54
CA ASN A 159 4.80 -9.11 3.25
C ASN A 159 4.39 -10.22 2.29
N LEU A 160 5.25 -11.23 2.14
CA LEU A 160 5.05 -12.44 1.34
C LEU A 160 5.14 -13.70 2.21
N SER A 161 4.91 -13.58 3.53
CA SER A 161 5.01 -14.70 4.45
C SER A 161 3.99 -15.80 4.16
N ASN A 162 4.27 -17.04 4.55
CA ASN A 162 3.36 -18.17 4.40
C ASN A 162 2.83 -18.30 2.96
N ASN A 163 3.77 -18.42 2.02
CA ASN A 163 3.50 -18.71 0.60
C ASN A 163 4.28 -19.97 0.19
N LYS A 164 4.33 -20.27 -1.11
CA LYS A 164 5.03 -21.44 -1.66
C LYS A 164 6.25 -21.03 -2.47
N ILE A 165 6.85 -19.88 -2.16
CA ILE A 165 7.88 -19.27 -3.02
C ILE A 165 9.13 -20.13 -3.00
N LYS A 166 9.47 -20.68 -4.17
CA LYS A 166 10.70 -21.45 -4.41
C LYS A 166 11.74 -20.66 -5.18
N GLU A 167 11.28 -19.73 -6.02
CA GLU A 167 12.14 -18.98 -6.92
C GLU A 167 11.74 -17.49 -6.93
N ILE A 168 12.76 -16.63 -6.89
CA ILE A 168 12.63 -15.20 -7.11
C ILE A 168 13.45 -14.87 -8.36
N ARG A 169 12.79 -14.48 -9.45
CA ARG A 169 13.49 -14.16 -10.70
C ARG A 169 14.29 -12.86 -10.56
N GLU A 170 15.41 -12.77 -11.27
CA GLU A 170 16.18 -11.52 -11.35
C GLU A 170 15.28 -10.39 -11.86
N GLY A 171 15.32 -9.24 -11.18
CA GLY A 171 14.51 -8.07 -11.52
C GLY A 171 13.07 -8.13 -11.00
N ALA A 172 12.69 -9.16 -10.23
CA ALA A 172 11.38 -9.23 -9.56
C ALA A 172 11.09 -7.97 -8.72
N PHE A 173 12.11 -7.38 -8.10
CA PHE A 173 12.01 -6.17 -7.27
C PHE A 173 12.56 -4.90 -7.93
N ASP A 174 12.73 -4.89 -9.25
CA ASP A 174 13.20 -3.69 -9.94
C ASP A 174 12.25 -2.49 -9.71
N GLY A 175 12.83 -1.34 -9.37
CA GLY A 175 12.07 -0.13 -9.02
C GLY A 175 11.62 -0.06 -7.56
N ALA A 176 11.83 -1.11 -6.75
CA ALA A 176 11.47 -1.15 -5.34
C ALA A 176 12.51 -0.52 -4.40
N SER A 177 13.22 0.53 -4.84
CA SER A 177 14.31 1.16 -4.09
C SER A 177 13.87 1.78 -2.76
N GLY A 178 12.59 2.11 -2.63
CA GLY A 178 11.99 2.64 -1.42
C GLY A 178 11.67 1.61 -0.33
N VAL A 179 11.69 0.31 -0.66
CA VAL A 179 11.29 -0.76 0.26
C VAL A 179 12.33 -0.93 1.36
N GLN A 180 11.88 -0.92 2.61
CA GLN A 180 12.70 -1.02 3.82
C GLN A 180 12.58 -2.38 4.49
N GLU A 181 11.44 -3.06 4.33
CA GLU A 181 11.17 -4.34 4.97
C GLU A 181 10.58 -5.34 3.96
N LEU A 182 11.25 -6.47 3.81
CA LEU A 182 10.80 -7.60 3.01
C LEU A 182 10.68 -8.83 3.91
N ILE A 183 9.47 -9.38 3.98
CA ILE A 183 9.15 -10.56 4.77
C ILE A 183 8.88 -11.73 3.84
N LEU A 184 9.75 -12.74 3.88
CA LEU A 184 9.66 -13.99 3.14
C LEU A 184 9.61 -15.21 4.10
N THR A 185 9.24 -14.98 5.36
CA THR A 185 9.09 -16.01 6.39
C THR A 185 8.13 -17.11 5.94
N GLU A 186 8.41 -18.38 6.26
CA GLU A 186 7.53 -19.52 5.91
C GLU A 186 7.30 -19.60 4.38
N ASN A 187 8.38 -19.82 3.65
CA ASN A 187 8.38 -20.09 2.21
C ASN A 187 9.24 -21.33 1.92
N GLN A 188 9.54 -21.61 0.65
CA GLN A 188 10.23 -22.82 0.20
C GLN A 188 11.52 -22.48 -0.54
N LEU A 189 12.21 -21.41 -0.14
CA LEU A 189 13.47 -21.01 -0.74
C LEU A 189 14.58 -21.98 -0.33
N GLU A 190 15.14 -22.70 -1.29
CA GLU A 190 16.28 -23.61 -1.08
C GLU A 190 17.63 -22.90 -1.23
N SER A 191 17.68 -21.84 -2.03
CA SER A 191 18.87 -21.04 -2.26
C SER A 191 18.52 -19.57 -2.45
N VAL A 192 19.50 -18.71 -2.16
CA VAL A 192 19.36 -17.27 -2.23
C VAL A 192 20.60 -16.69 -2.91
N HIS A 193 20.40 -15.72 -3.80
CA HIS A 193 21.46 -15.01 -4.51
C HIS A 193 21.16 -13.51 -4.56
N GLY A 194 22.17 -12.65 -4.50
CA GLY A 194 22.02 -11.20 -4.46
C GLY A 194 21.21 -10.63 -5.64
N ARG A 195 21.30 -11.27 -6.82
CA ARG A 195 20.51 -10.90 -8.01
C ARG A 195 18.99 -11.01 -7.81
N MET A 196 18.54 -11.89 -6.91
CA MET A 196 17.12 -12.03 -6.56
C MET A 196 16.57 -10.76 -5.90
N PHE A 197 17.41 -10.01 -5.20
CA PHE A 197 17.02 -8.79 -4.47
C PHE A 197 17.46 -7.50 -5.18
N ARG A 198 17.89 -7.61 -6.43
CA ARG A 198 18.23 -6.45 -7.25
C ARG A 198 17.06 -5.46 -7.27
N GLY A 199 17.38 -4.18 -7.04
CA GLY A 199 16.40 -3.10 -6.92
C GLY A 199 16.08 -2.68 -5.47
N LEU A 200 16.30 -3.56 -4.47
CA LEU A 200 16.02 -3.30 -3.05
C LEU A 200 17.15 -2.55 -2.33
N THR A 201 17.61 -1.43 -2.90
CA THR A 201 18.77 -0.68 -2.38
C THR A 201 18.54 -0.04 -1.00
N GLY A 202 17.28 0.24 -0.64
CA GLY A 202 16.89 0.80 0.65
C GLY A 202 16.52 -0.22 1.73
N LEU A 203 16.70 -1.52 1.47
CA LEU A 203 16.25 -2.58 2.37
C LEU A 203 17.02 -2.57 3.69
N LYS A 204 16.30 -2.54 4.81
CA LYS A 204 16.86 -2.55 6.18
C LYS A 204 16.60 -3.87 6.90
N THR A 205 15.47 -4.50 6.61
CA THR A 205 15.02 -5.72 7.28
C THR A 205 14.67 -6.79 6.25
N LEU A 206 15.33 -7.94 6.34
CA LEU A 206 15.08 -9.10 5.49
C LEU A 206 14.79 -10.33 6.38
N MET A 207 13.55 -10.84 6.28
CA MET A 207 13.10 -12.03 7.01
C MET A 207 13.05 -13.23 6.08
N LEU A 208 13.94 -14.20 6.28
CA LEU A 208 14.02 -15.47 5.56
C LEU A 208 13.80 -16.67 6.50
N ARG A 209 13.14 -16.43 7.64
CA ARG A 209 12.85 -17.45 8.64
C ARG A 209 12.03 -18.61 8.06
N SER A 210 12.23 -19.84 8.51
CA SER A 210 11.38 -20.99 8.14
C SER A 210 11.34 -21.17 6.62
N ASN A 211 12.52 -21.25 6.00
CA ASN A 211 12.73 -21.61 4.60
C ASN A 211 13.60 -22.87 4.56
N SER A 212 14.12 -23.24 3.39
CA SER A 212 14.93 -24.46 3.20
C SER A 212 16.36 -24.14 2.75
N ILE A 213 16.90 -22.99 3.16
CA ILE A 213 18.21 -22.52 2.70
C ILE A 213 19.30 -23.42 3.27
N SER A 214 20.13 -24.01 2.40
CA SER A 214 21.12 -25.02 2.80
C SER A 214 22.56 -24.51 2.95
N CYS A 215 22.89 -23.41 2.28
CA CYS A 215 24.23 -22.82 2.31
C CYS A 215 24.21 -21.30 2.08
N ILE A 216 25.22 -20.60 2.60
CA ILE A 216 25.41 -19.16 2.40
C ILE A 216 26.81 -18.93 1.85
N ASN A 217 26.91 -18.20 0.74
CA ASN A 217 28.16 -17.81 0.12
C ASN A 217 28.27 -16.29 -0.06
N ASN A 218 29.41 -15.82 -0.58
CA ASN A 218 29.69 -14.39 -0.79
C ASN A 218 28.66 -13.69 -1.69
N ASP A 219 28.05 -14.44 -2.61
CA ASP A 219 27.08 -13.91 -3.57
C ASP A 219 25.63 -13.95 -3.03
N THR A 220 25.37 -14.66 -1.93
CA THR A 220 24.01 -14.87 -1.39
C THR A 220 23.30 -13.57 -1.08
N PHE A 221 23.99 -12.61 -0.44
CA PHE A 221 23.42 -11.31 -0.07
C PHE A 221 24.12 -10.12 -0.74
N ALA A 222 24.83 -10.37 -1.84
CA ALA A 222 25.52 -9.32 -2.58
C ALA A 222 24.56 -8.18 -2.99
N GLY A 223 24.98 -6.94 -2.73
CA GLY A 223 24.21 -5.74 -3.05
C GLY A 223 23.24 -5.27 -1.95
N LEU A 224 23.06 -6.03 -0.86
CA LEU A 224 22.20 -5.67 0.27
C LEU A 224 22.92 -4.86 1.36
N SER A 225 23.67 -3.82 0.96
CA SER A 225 24.54 -3.04 1.85
C SER A 225 23.80 -2.27 2.96
N SER A 226 22.51 -1.96 2.76
CA SER A 226 21.66 -1.23 3.71
C SER A 226 21.02 -2.10 4.79
N VAL A 227 21.08 -3.44 4.66
CA VAL A 227 20.39 -4.36 5.58
C VAL A 227 21.03 -4.29 6.96
N ARG A 228 20.18 -4.09 7.97
CA ARG A 228 20.54 -4.00 9.39
C ARG A 228 20.13 -5.26 10.16
N LEU A 229 19.00 -5.84 9.78
CA LEU A 229 18.42 -7.00 10.44
C LEU A 229 18.16 -8.10 9.41
N LEU A 230 18.86 -9.22 9.57
CA LEU A 230 18.71 -10.43 8.76
C LEU A 230 18.29 -11.60 9.66
N SER A 231 17.16 -12.24 9.34
CA SER A 231 16.73 -13.46 10.02
C SER A 231 16.81 -14.65 9.07
N LEU A 232 17.61 -15.64 9.46
CA LEU A 232 17.80 -16.94 8.82
C LEU A 232 17.45 -18.08 9.80
N TYR A 233 16.67 -17.75 10.83
CA TYR A 233 16.17 -18.70 11.82
C TYR A 233 15.39 -19.84 11.16
N ASP A 234 15.52 -21.07 11.65
CA ASP A 234 14.72 -22.21 11.18
C ASP A 234 14.91 -22.43 9.68
N ASN A 235 16.15 -22.73 9.28
CA ASN A 235 16.50 -23.11 7.92
C ASN A 235 17.28 -24.44 7.96
N HIS A 236 18.06 -24.77 6.93
CA HIS A 236 18.87 -25.99 6.85
C HIS A 236 20.35 -25.66 6.58
N ILE A 237 20.82 -24.52 7.10
CA ILE A 237 22.14 -23.99 6.75
C ILE A 237 23.23 -24.89 7.34
N SER A 238 23.87 -25.65 6.46
CA SER A 238 24.98 -26.56 6.79
C SER A 238 26.35 -25.91 6.60
N THR A 239 26.45 -24.90 5.73
CA THR A 239 27.73 -24.29 5.34
C THR A 239 27.61 -22.79 5.13
N ILE A 240 28.60 -22.04 5.61
CA ILE A 240 28.75 -20.60 5.41
C ILE A 240 30.18 -20.34 4.94
N THR A 241 30.36 -19.79 3.73
CA THR A 241 31.72 -19.54 3.19
C THR A 241 32.36 -18.31 3.83
N PRO A 242 33.70 -18.22 3.89
CA PRO A 242 34.39 -16.99 4.25
C PRO A 242 33.89 -15.81 3.40
N GLY A 243 33.64 -14.66 4.04
CA GLY A 243 33.14 -13.47 3.36
C GLY A 243 31.65 -13.45 3.03
N ALA A 244 30.88 -14.50 3.36
CA ALA A 244 29.44 -14.60 3.09
C ALA A 244 28.58 -13.37 3.49
N PHE A 245 29.00 -12.64 4.53
CA PHE A 245 28.31 -11.45 5.02
C PHE A 245 29.09 -10.14 4.77
N SER A 246 30.21 -10.19 4.03
CA SER A 246 31.10 -9.05 3.82
C SER A 246 30.44 -7.85 3.13
N THR A 247 29.44 -8.13 2.29
CA THR A 247 28.66 -7.13 1.55
C THR A 247 27.59 -6.44 2.40
N LEU A 248 27.24 -7.01 3.55
CA LEU A 248 26.22 -6.51 4.48
C LEU A 248 26.82 -5.50 5.46
N VAL A 249 27.37 -4.40 4.94
CA VAL A 249 28.16 -3.43 5.72
C VAL A 249 27.37 -2.72 6.83
N SER A 250 26.04 -2.65 6.73
CA SER A 250 25.17 -2.03 7.74
C SER A 250 24.57 -3.02 8.75
N LEU A 251 24.95 -4.30 8.69
CA LEU A 251 24.33 -5.35 9.48
C LEU A 251 24.60 -5.16 10.97
N SER A 252 23.54 -5.04 11.76
CA SER A 252 23.60 -4.93 13.22
C SER A 252 23.12 -6.19 13.92
N THR A 253 22.25 -6.97 13.28
CA THR A 253 21.62 -8.13 13.90
C THR A 253 21.43 -9.23 12.87
N ILE A 254 21.95 -10.42 13.17
CA ILE A 254 21.75 -11.64 12.40
C ILE A 254 21.24 -12.75 13.32
N ASN A 255 20.19 -13.45 12.89
CA ASN A 255 19.68 -14.62 13.60
C ASN A 255 19.91 -15.89 12.76
N LEU A 256 20.75 -16.79 13.26
CA LEU A 256 21.11 -18.07 12.65
C LEU A 256 20.69 -19.27 13.50
N LEU A 257 19.86 -19.09 14.53
CA LEU A 257 19.45 -20.19 15.41
C LEU A 257 18.54 -21.18 14.66
N ALA A 258 18.49 -22.44 15.11
CA ALA A 258 17.70 -23.53 14.51
C ALA A 258 18.04 -23.75 13.01
N ASN A 259 19.27 -24.16 12.72
CA ASN A 259 19.72 -24.56 11.38
C ASN A 259 20.33 -25.96 11.41
#